data_AF-A0AAV5ZD73-F1
#
_entry.id   AF-A0AAV5ZD73-F1
#
_cell.length_a   1.000
_cell.length_b   1.000
_cell.length_c   1.000
_cell.angle_alpha   90.00
_cell.angle_beta   90.00
_cell.angle_gamma   90.00
#
_symmetry.space_group_name_H-M   'P 1'
#
loop_
_entity.id
_entity.type
_entity.pdbx_description
1 polymer ?
#
loop_
_entity_poly.entity_id
_entity_poly.type
_entity_poly.pdbx_seq_one_letter_code
_entity_poly.pdbx_strand_id
1 'polypeptide(L)'
;MGHLAAVRRGVVLGFFVALLALLVVIPTGVFLQAADHRDSPLADEDPPADINDVYVFLNPSDPTKAIFAMTVNGFAVPAVRSSYSFGPEVLYQFKVDNTGDTKEDLVIQVTFDGFEPLRDSRCPASAGGGGQFVQVFGPPPSSAPSTRWSPVTARPWSPPTSSARGAPRATPSSSAWS
;
A
#
# COMPACT_ATOMS: atom_id res chain seq x y z
N MET A 1 -67.21 -4.21 22.45
CA MET A 1 -66.58 -4.67 21.18
C MET A 1 -65.67 -3.62 20.51
N GLY A 2 -65.71 -2.32 20.87
CA GLY A 2 -64.91 -1.27 20.19
C GLY A 2 -63.42 -1.19 20.54
N HIS A 3 -63.00 -1.57 21.76
CA HIS A 3 -61.59 -1.44 22.19
C HIS A 3 -60.62 -2.38 21.45
N LEU A 4 -61.04 -3.60 21.13
CA LEU A 4 -60.21 -4.58 20.40
C LEU A 4 -60.00 -4.16 18.94
N ALA A 5 -60.98 -3.50 18.32
CA ALA A 5 -60.86 -2.96 16.96
C ALA A 5 -59.91 -1.75 16.90
N ALA A 6 -59.88 -0.91 17.95
CA ALA A 6 -58.97 0.23 18.03
C ALA A 6 -57.50 -0.20 18.19
N VAL A 7 -57.22 -1.19 19.05
CA VAL A 7 -55.88 -1.74 19.23
C VAL A 7 -55.36 -2.40 17.94
N ARG A 8 -56.20 -3.17 17.25
CA ARG A 8 -55.84 -3.80 15.97
C ARG A 8 -55.54 -2.77 14.87
N ARG A 9 -56.25 -1.64 14.84
CA ARG A 9 -55.96 -0.53 13.92
C ARG A 9 -54.64 0.17 14.24
N GLY A 10 -54.33 0.37 15.52
CA GLY A 10 -53.06 0.95 15.96
C GLY A 10 -51.85 0.09 15.61
N VAL A 11 -51.94 -1.23 15.80
CA VAL A 11 -50.87 -2.18 15.45
C VAL A 11 -50.64 -2.23 13.93
N VAL A 12 -51.71 -2.27 13.15
CA VAL A 12 -51.61 -2.27 11.68
C VAL A 12 -51.00 -0.95 11.17
N LEU A 13 -51.45 0.19 11.69
CA LEU A 13 -50.89 1.50 11.34
C LEU A 13 -49.41 1.59 11.74
N GLY A 14 -49.05 1.14 12.94
CA GLY A 14 -47.66 1.10 13.41
C GLY A 14 -46.76 0.23 12.52
N PHE A 15 -47.25 -0.93 12.08
CA PHE A 15 -46.54 -1.80 11.13
C PHE A 15 -46.31 -1.10 9.78
N PHE A 16 -47.31 -0.43 9.23
CA PHE A 16 -47.16 0.31 7.97
C PHE A 16 -46.23 1.52 8.10
N VAL A 17 -46.26 2.25 9.22
CA VAL A 17 -45.32 3.35 9.48
C VAL A 17 -43.89 2.82 9.59
N ALA A 18 -43.67 1.71 10.29
CA ALA A 18 -42.35 1.09 10.40
C ALA A 18 -41.85 0.58 9.04
N LEU A 19 -42.73 -0.04 8.24
CA LEU A 19 -42.41 -0.50 6.89
C LEU A 19 -42.03 0.69 5.99
N LEU A 20 -42.79 1.79 6.06
CA LEU A 20 -42.56 2.98 5.24
C LEU A 20 -41.27 3.70 5.66
N ALA A 21 -40.96 3.78 6.96
CA ALA A 21 -39.69 4.27 7.46
C ALA A 21 -38.51 3.41 6.95
N LEU A 22 -38.65 2.08 6.98
CA LEU A 22 -37.64 1.16 6.45
C LEU A 22 -37.46 1.32 4.93
N LEU A 23 -38.55 1.52 4.19
CA LEU A 23 -38.56 1.72 2.74
C LEU A 23 -37.96 3.07 2.32
N VAL A 24 -37.92 4.06 3.23
CA VAL A 24 -37.22 5.34 3.02
C VAL A 24 -35.73 5.21 3.36
N VAL A 25 -35.38 4.49 4.43
CA VAL A 25 -33.98 4.36 4.90
C VAL A 25 -33.14 3.44 4.00
N ILE A 26 -33.70 2.32 3.51
CA ILE A 26 -32.97 1.35 2.68
C ILE A 26 -32.44 1.94 1.36
N PRO A 27 -33.24 2.66 0.54
CA PRO A 27 -32.76 3.20 -0.73
C PRO A 27 -31.94 4.48 -0.57
N THR A 28 -31.97 5.16 0.59
CA THR A 28 -31.04 6.27 0.87
C THR A 28 -29.60 5.83 1.03
N GLY A 29 -29.32 4.51 0.94
CA GLY A 29 -28.04 3.93 0.53
C GLY A 29 -26.89 4.88 0.77
N VAL A 30 -26.63 5.17 2.04
CA VAL A 30 -25.42 5.88 2.41
C VAL A 30 -24.36 4.88 2.02
N PHE A 31 -23.80 5.04 0.82
CA PHE A 31 -22.62 4.31 0.41
C PHE A 31 -21.59 4.72 1.45
N LEU A 32 -21.44 3.89 2.47
CA LEU A 32 -20.33 3.96 3.37
C LEU A 32 -19.14 3.53 2.51
N GLN A 33 -18.64 4.45 1.68
CA GLN A 33 -17.28 4.40 1.18
C GLN A 33 -16.45 4.42 2.46
N ALA A 34 -16.02 3.23 2.87
CA ALA A 34 -14.87 3.17 3.76
C ALA A 34 -13.75 3.92 3.05
N ALA A 35 -12.98 4.71 3.80
CA ALA A 35 -11.79 5.36 3.25
C ALA A 35 -10.93 4.26 2.61
N ASP A 36 -10.87 4.24 1.29
CA ASP A 36 -9.88 3.54 0.52
C ASP A 36 -8.93 4.59 -0.07
N HIS A 37 -7.67 4.24 -0.29
CA HIS A 37 -6.64 5.21 -0.71
C HIS A 37 -6.86 5.77 -2.13
N ARG A 38 -8.01 5.47 -2.73
CA ARG A 38 -8.49 5.75 -4.08
C ARG A 38 -9.37 7.02 -4.14
N ASP A 39 -9.12 7.98 -3.27
CA ASP A 39 -9.95 9.19 -3.16
C ASP A 39 -9.71 10.23 -4.28
N SER A 40 -8.82 9.95 -5.25
CA SER A 40 -8.57 10.79 -6.42
C SER A 40 -8.89 10.04 -7.71
N PRO A 41 -9.68 10.60 -8.65
CA PRO A 41 -10.00 9.98 -9.93
C PRO A 41 -8.77 9.52 -10.74
N LEU A 42 -7.61 10.17 -10.56
CA LEU A 42 -6.39 9.80 -11.27
C LEU A 42 -5.66 8.60 -10.65
N ALA A 43 -5.81 8.36 -9.33
CA ALA A 43 -5.25 7.17 -8.67
C ALA A 43 -6.03 5.90 -9.08
N ASP A 44 -7.33 6.07 -9.36
CA ASP A 44 -8.20 5.00 -9.84
C ASP A 44 -7.83 4.47 -11.21
N GLU A 45 -7.31 5.35 -12.07
CA GLU A 45 -6.98 5.07 -13.47
C GLU A 45 -5.55 4.50 -13.63
N ASP A 46 -4.65 4.73 -12.65
CA ASP A 46 -3.27 4.24 -12.65
C ASP A 46 -2.90 3.53 -11.33
N PRO A 47 -3.35 2.26 -11.13
CA PRO A 47 -3.09 1.51 -9.90
C PRO A 47 -1.61 1.39 -9.51
N PRO A 48 -0.65 1.26 -10.44
CA PRO A 48 0.77 1.30 -10.10
C PRO A 48 1.26 2.62 -9.51
N ALA A 49 0.59 3.75 -9.78
CA ALA A 49 0.89 5.05 -9.21
C ALA A 49 0.10 5.38 -7.93
N ASP A 50 -0.87 4.54 -7.57
CA ASP A 50 -1.67 4.66 -6.34
C ASP A 50 -0.83 4.30 -5.11
N ILE A 51 -0.48 5.30 -4.30
CA ILE A 51 0.29 5.14 -3.06
C ILE A 51 -0.65 4.77 -1.91
N ASN A 52 -0.37 3.64 -1.28
CA ASN A 52 -1.06 3.21 -0.09
C ASN A 52 -0.44 3.84 1.15
N ASP A 53 0.74 3.38 1.54
CA ASP A 53 1.38 3.80 2.77
C ASP A 53 2.82 4.21 2.53
N VAL A 54 3.30 5.13 3.37
CA VAL A 54 4.70 5.49 3.48
C VAL A 54 5.16 5.22 4.91
N TYR A 55 6.24 4.45 5.05
CA TYR A 55 6.88 4.15 6.32
C TYR A 55 8.29 4.71 6.35
N VAL A 56 8.64 5.35 7.46
CA VAL A 56 9.99 5.85 7.72
C VAL A 56 10.39 5.43 9.13
N PHE A 57 11.49 4.70 9.24
CA PHE A 57 11.99 4.22 10.53
C PHE A 57 13.51 4.14 10.53
N LEU A 58 14.13 4.22 11.72
CA LEU A 58 15.57 4.10 11.85
C LEU A 58 16.01 2.66 11.59
N ASN A 59 17.18 2.50 10.98
CA ASN A 59 17.76 1.18 10.78
C ASN A 59 18.08 0.56 12.16
N PRO A 60 17.57 -0.64 12.47
CA PRO A 60 17.73 -1.26 13.79
C PRO A 60 19.18 -1.63 14.11
N SER A 61 20.05 -1.75 13.11
CA SER A 61 21.49 -2.01 13.28
C SER A 61 22.37 -0.76 13.23
N ASP A 62 21.82 0.37 12.75
CA ASP A 62 22.55 1.63 12.61
C ASP A 62 21.59 2.83 12.70
N PRO A 63 21.36 3.40 13.90
CA PRO A 63 20.38 4.47 14.10
C PRO A 63 20.78 5.80 13.43
N THR A 64 21.97 5.89 12.82
CA THR A 64 22.36 7.05 11.99
C THR A 64 21.74 7.02 10.60
N LYS A 65 21.05 5.93 10.23
CA LYS A 65 20.39 5.75 8.94
C LYS A 65 18.89 5.59 9.11
N ALA A 66 18.14 6.21 8.20
CA ALA A 66 16.71 5.99 8.04
C ALA A 66 16.43 5.01 6.89
N ILE A 67 15.39 4.21 7.05
CA ILE A 67 14.81 3.33 6.03
C ILE A 67 13.49 3.95 5.60
N PHE A 68 13.31 4.05 4.29
CA PHE A 68 12.09 4.53 3.65
C PHE A 68 11.43 3.36 2.92
N ALA A 69 10.13 3.21 3.09
CA ALA A 69 9.33 2.23 2.36
C ALA A 69 8.03 2.89 1.89
N MET A 70 7.62 2.54 0.68
CA MET A 70 6.36 2.98 0.05
C MET A 70 5.68 1.75 -0.50
N THR A 71 4.38 1.62 -0.21
CA THR A 71 3.52 0.60 -0.79
C THR A 71 2.64 1.24 -1.86
N VAL A 72 2.40 0.50 -2.94
CA VAL A 72 1.54 0.89 -4.06
C VAL A 72 0.71 -0.30 -4.49
N ASN A 73 -0.32 -0.07 -5.32
CA ASN A 73 -1.31 -1.08 -5.71
C ASN A 73 -2.09 -1.66 -4.51
N GLY A 74 -2.97 -0.87 -3.89
CA GLY A 74 -3.64 -1.24 -2.64
C GLY A 74 -4.48 -2.51 -2.65
N PHE A 75 -4.92 -2.92 -3.84
CA PHE A 75 -5.76 -4.10 -4.05
C PHE A 75 -5.01 -5.27 -4.67
N ALA A 76 -3.66 -5.22 -4.67
CA ALA A 76 -2.83 -6.34 -5.09
C ALA A 76 -3.11 -7.58 -4.23
N VAL A 77 -3.56 -8.67 -4.86
CA VAL A 77 -3.79 -9.95 -4.18
C VAL A 77 -2.49 -10.74 -4.18
N PRO A 78 -1.80 -10.96 -3.03
CA PRO A 78 -0.46 -11.54 -3.03
C PRO A 78 -0.33 -12.89 -3.73
N ALA A 79 -1.40 -13.69 -3.70
CA ALA A 79 -1.47 -15.00 -4.36
C ALA A 79 -1.48 -14.92 -5.90
N VAL A 80 -1.77 -13.77 -6.49
CA VAL A 80 -1.93 -13.56 -7.93
C VAL A 80 -0.83 -12.63 -8.44
N ARG A 81 0.42 -13.11 -8.47
CA ARG A 81 1.59 -12.31 -8.86
C ARG A 81 1.45 -11.58 -10.20
N SER A 82 0.67 -12.13 -11.13
CA SER A 82 0.45 -11.52 -12.45
C SER A 82 -0.52 -10.35 -12.45
N SER A 83 -1.21 -10.06 -11.34
CA SER A 83 -2.24 -9.02 -11.30
C SER A 83 -1.74 -7.65 -10.83
N TYR A 84 -0.44 -7.50 -10.52
CA TYR A 84 0.16 -6.23 -10.10
C TYR A 84 1.65 -6.19 -10.44
N SER A 85 2.13 -5.00 -10.78
CA SER A 85 3.54 -4.69 -10.98
C SER A 85 3.79 -3.22 -10.65
N PHE A 86 5.05 -2.83 -10.50
CA PHE A 86 5.40 -1.41 -10.54
C PHE A 86 5.23 -0.89 -11.97
N GLY A 87 4.89 0.38 -12.12
CA GLY A 87 4.69 1.02 -13.42
C GLY A 87 6.04 1.42 -14.04
N PRO A 88 6.39 0.96 -15.26
CA PRO A 88 7.64 1.38 -15.89
C PRO A 88 7.65 2.85 -16.32
N GLU A 89 6.47 3.46 -16.47
CA GLU A 89 6.30 4.89 -16.75
C GLU A 89 6.12 5.74 -15.48
N VAL A 90 6.10 5.12 -14.30
CA VAL A 90 5.89 5.80 -13.02
C VAL A 90 7.23 6.11 -12.35
N LEU A 91 7.41 7.37 -11.95
CA LEU A 91 8.57 7.82 -11.18
C LEU A 91 8.24 7.89 -9.69
N TYR A 92 8.63 6.86 -8.94
CA TYR A 92 8.43 6.77 -7.49
C TYR A 92 9.47 7.62 -6.77
N GLN A 93 9.07 8.50 -5.86
CA GLN A 93 10.01 9.42 -5.20
C GLN A 93 9.70 9.66 -3.72
N PHE A 94 10.76 9.74 -2.93
CA PHE A 94 10.73 10.38 -1.61
C PHE A 94 11.39 11.75 -1.72
N LYS A 95 10.63 12.78 -1.39
CA LYS A 95 11.14 14.15 -1.24
C LYS A 95 11.31 14.45 0.25
N VAL A 96 12.51 14.83 0.64
CA VAL A 96 12.87 15.05 2.04
C VAL A 96 13.27 16.51 2.22
N ASP A 97 12.53 17.22 3.05
CA ASP A 97 12.89 18.50 3.63
C ASP A 97 13.53 18.22 5.00
N ASN A 98 14.79 18.63 5.18
CA ASN A 98 15.49 18.53 6.47
C ASN A 98 15.90 19.88 7.04
N THR A 99 15.40 20.98 6.45
CA THR A 99 15.66 22.36 6.88
C THR A 99 14.41 23.07 7.40
N GLY A 100 13.21 22.56 7.10
CA GLY A 100 11.92 23.05 7.56
C GLY A 100 11.34 24.17 6.70
N ASP A 101 11.82 24.37 5.47
CA ASP A 101 11.38 25.43 4.58
C ASP A 101 10.29 24.99 3.58
N THR A 102 9.81 23.75 3.69
CA THR A 102 8.82 23.08 2.83
C THR A 102 9.29 22.84 1.40
N LYS A 103 10.59 22.92 1.14
CA LYS A 103 11.21 22.52 -0.13
C LYS A 103 12.08 21.30 0.09
N GLU A 104 12.14 20.44 -0.91
CA GLU A 104 13.00 19.27 -0.83
C GLU A 104 14.48 19.65 -0.82
N ASP A 105 15.23 19.12 0.16
CA ASP A 105 16.69 19.18 0.22
C ASP A 105 17.30 17.95 -0.44
N LEU A 106 16.64 16.79 -0.29
CA LEU A 106 17.08 15.50 -0.80
C LEU A 106 15.93 14.79 -1.54
N VAL A 107 16.27 14.07 -2.61
CA VAL A 107 15.30 13.29 -3.38
C VAL A 107 15.82 11.88 -3.59
N ILE A 108 15.04 10.87 -3.22
CA ILE A 108 15.30 9.46 -3.58
C ILE A 108 14.32 9.11 -4.68
N GLN A 109 14.81 8.61 -5.81
CA GLN A 109 13.95 8.21 -6.93
C GLN A 109 14.12 6.73 -7.21
N VAL A 110 13.03 6.07 -7.60
CA VAL A 110 13.02 4.67 -8.01
C VAL A 110 12.27 4.56 -9.31
N THR A 111 12.87 3.89 -10.29
CA THR A 111 12.22 3.51 -11.55
C THR A 111 12.25 2.01 -11.72
N PHE A 112 11.26 1.51 -12.44
CA PHE A 112 11.14 0.09 -12.75
C PHE A 112 11.14 -0.12 -14.25
N ASP A 113 11.59 -1.28 -14.70
CA ASP A 113 11.56 -1.70 -16.09
C ASP A 113 11.28 -3.20 -16.17
N GLY A 114 10.79 -3.67 -17.31
CA GLY A 114 10.31 -5.04 -17.49
C GLY A 114 8.94 -5.29 -16.87
N PHE A 115 8.52 -6.56 -16.88
CA PHE A 115 7.16 -6.96 -16.50
C PHE A 115 7.19 -8.25 -15.68
N GLU A 116 6.54 -8.26 -14.53
CA GLU A 116 6.55 -9.39 -13.57
C GLU A 116 6.20 -10.75 -14.21
N PRO A 117 5.16 -10.88 -15.06
CA PRO A 117 4.84 -12.13 -15.74
C PRO A 117 5.82 -12.63 -16.83
N LEU A 118 6.66 -11.77 -17.40
CA LEU A 118 7.47 -12.10 -18.58
C LEU A 118 8.95 -12.19 -18.22
N ARG A 119 9.60 -13.29 -18.63
CA ARG A 119 11.06 -13.41 -18.45
C ARG A 119 11.78 -12.49 -19.42
N ASP A 120 12.36 -11.41 -18.90
CA ASP A 120 13.28 -10.57 -19.64
C ASP A 120 14.63 -11.29 -19.87
N SER A 121 15.22 -11.12 -21.04
CA SER A 121 16.52 -11.68 -21.41
C SER A 121 17.69 -11.23 -20.53
N ARG A 122 17.56 -10.07 -19.87
CA ARG A 122 18.51 -9.52 -18.90
C ARG A 122 18.46 -10.24 -17.55
N CYS A 123 17.38 -10.97 -17.24
CA CYS A 123 17.28 -11.71 -15.98
C CYS A 123 18.25 -12.92 -15.97
N PRO A 124 18.95 -13.20 -14.86
CA PRO A 124 19.70 -14.43 -14.72
C PRO A 124 18.79 -15.64 -14.96
N ALA A 125 19.31 -16.68 -15.61
CA ALA A 125 18.54 -17.90 -15.92
C ALA A 125 17.92 -18.57 -14.67
N SER A 126 18.46 -18.29 -13.49
CA SER A 126 18.00 -18.79 -12.19
C SER A 126 16.89 -17.94 -11.53
N ALA A 127 16.50 -16.79 -12.08
CA ALA A 127 15.55 -15.87 -11.46
C ALA A 127 14.08 -16.38 -11.45
N GLY A 128 13.79 -17.52 -12.09
CA GLY A 128 12.44 -18.04 -12.24
C GLY A 128 11.73 -17.43 -13.47
N GLY A 129 10.39 -17.49 -13.45
CA GLY A 129 9.56 -16.86 -14.48
C GLY A 129 9.28 -15.40 -14.13
N GLY A 130 9.93 -14.49 -14.87
CA GLY A 130 9.66 -13.05 -14.86
C GLY A 130 10.19 -12.27 -13.65
N GLY A 131 9.95 -10.95 -13.66
CA GLY A 131 10.41 -9.99 -12.65
C GLY A 131 10.65 -8.60 -13.23
N GLN A 132 10.73 -7.58 -12.37
CA GLN A 132 11.09 -6.22 -12.77
C GLN A 132 12.52 -5.83 -12.36
N PHE A 133 13.15 -5.01 -13.19
CA PHE A 133 14.41 -4.35 -12.87
C PHE A 133 14.11 -3.10 -12.06
N VAL A 134 14.83 -2.92 -10.96
CA VAL A 134 14.73 -1.73 -10.13
C VAL A 134 16.00 -0.89 -10.28
N GLN A 135 15.82 0.40 -10.51
CA GLN A 135 16.90 1.39 -10.46
C GLN A 135 16.58 2.39 -9.37
N VAL A 136 17.54 2.61 -8.47
CA VAL A 136 17.42 3.57 -7.38
C VAL A 136 18.41 4.70 -7.61
N PHE A 137 17.96 5.94 -7.50
CA PHE A 137 18.77 7.13 -7.64
C PHE A 137 18.78 7.91 -6.31
N GLY A 138 19.97 8.32 -5.87
CA GLY A 138 20.18 9.25 -4.76
C GLY A 138 20.47 8.70 -3.37
N PRO A 139 20.33 9.51 -2.30
CA PRO A 139 19.80 10.88 -2.28
C PRO A 139 20.87 11.95 -2.59
N PRO A 140 20.84 12.58 -3.77
CA PRO A 140 21.57 13.81 -4.00
C PRO A 140 20.86 15.03 -3.40
N PRO A 141 21.55 16.18 -3.32
CA PRO A 141 20.89 17.46 -3.15
C PRO A 141 19.89 17.71 -4.27
N SER A 142 18.72 18.28 -3.95
CA SER A 142 17.66 18.64 -4.91
C SER A 142 18.13 19.58 -6.03
N SER A 143 19.25 20.29 -5.82
CA SER A 143 19.89 21.19 -6.79
C SER A 143 20.76 20.50 -7.83
N ALA A 144 21.06 19.20 -7.71
CA ALA A 144 21.89 18.52 -8.70
C ALA A 144 21.07 18.16 -9.97
N PRO A 145 21.63 18.41 -11.18
CA PRO A 145 20.92 18.18 -12.43
C PRO A 145 20.60 16.70 -12.65
N SER A 146 19.39 16.41 -13.13
CA SER A 146 18.85 15.05 -13.32
C SER A 146 19.70 14.15 -14.22
N THR A 147 20.53 14.74 -15.08
CA THR A 147 21.48 14.04 -15.95
C THR A 147 22.69 13.45 -15.22
N ARG A 148 22.82 13.64 -13.90
CA ARG A 148 23.91 13.11 -13.06
C ARG A 148 23.40 12.13 -11.99
N TRP A 149 22.33 11.40 -12.26
CA TRP A 149 21.92 10.30 -11.39
C TRP A 149 22.47 8.98 -11.92
N SER A 150 23.55 8.48 -11.32
CA SER A 150 23.96 7.09 -11.53
C SER A 150 23.06 6.20 -10.66
N PRO A 151 22.57 5.05 -11.17
CA PRO A 151 21.89 4.08 -10.34
C PRO A 151 22.78 3.69 -9.16
N VAL A 152 22.27 3.82 -7.94
CA VAL A 152 22.86 3.14 -6.79
C VAL A 152 22.58 1.67 -7.00
N THR A 153 23.63 0.87 -7.22
CA THR A 153 23.47 -0.58 -7.29
C THR A 153 22.93 -1.05 -5.94
N ALA A 154 21.64 -1.37 -5.89
CA ALA A 154 21.06 -2.04 -4.73
C ALA A 154 21.86 -3.34 -4.52
N ARG A 155 22.58 -3.44 -3.41
CA ARG A 155 23.20 -4.72 -3.05
C ARG A 155 22.07 -5.71 -2.80
N PRO A 156 22.14 -6.94 -3.31
CA PRO A 156 21.17 -7.97 -2.97
C PRO A 156 21.04 -8.05 -1.46
N TRP A 157 19.81 -7.97 -0.96
CA TRP A 157 19.52 -8.21 0.45
C TRP A 157 20.10 -9.56 0.83
N SER A 158 21.10 -9.54 1.71
CA SER A 158 21.66 -10.76 2.27
C SER A 158 20.88 -11.04 3.56
N PRO A 159 20.11 -12.14 3.65
CA PRO A 159 19.48 -12.49 4.91
C PRO A 159 20.57 -12.65 5.99
N PRO A 160 20.30 -12.29 7.24
CA PRO A 160 21.25 -12.48 8.32
C PRO A 160 21.67 -13.95 8.36
N THR A 161 22.97 -14.21 8.18
CA THR A 161 23.54 -15.54 8.34
C THR A 161 23.30 -15.97 9.78
N SER A 162 22.69 -17.14 9.97
CA SER A 162 22.32 -17.73 11.27
C SER A 162 23.50 -18.12 12.17
N SER A 163 24.69 -17.52 12.00
CA SER A 163 25.89 -17.85 12.77
C SER A 163 26.06 -17.06 14.06
N ALA A 164 25.18 -16.10 14.38
CA ALA A 164 25.14 -15.48 15.71
C ALA A 164 24.43 -16.41 16.71
N ARG A 165 25.17 -17.44 17.16
CA ARG A 165 24.85 -18.23 18.36
C ARG A 165 24.74 -17.27 19.55
N GLY A 166 23.54 -17.13 20.13
CA GLY A 166 23.37 -16.47 21.42
C GLY A 166 22.04 -15.76 21.64
N ALA A 167 20.90 -16.39 21.40
CA ALA A 167 19.63 -15.95 21.98
C ALA A 167 18.84 -17.17 22.47
N PRO A 168 18.26 -17.14 23.69
CA PRO A 168 17.56 -18.28 24.23
C PRO A 168 16.35 -18.65 23.36
N ARG A 169 16.23 -19.96 23.13
CA ARG A 169 15.17 -20.62 22.37
C ARG A 169 13.80 -20.27 22.97
N ALA A 170 13.08 -19.35 22.33
CA ALA A 170 11.65 -19.19 22.58
C ALA A 170 10.94 -20.43 22.01
N THR A 171 10.35 -21.23 22.90
CA THR A 171 9.43 -22.31 22.56
C THR A 171 8.19 -21.74 21.86
N PRO A 172 7.63 -22.40 20.84
CA PRO A 172 6.41 -21.93 20.20
C PRO A 172 5.22 -22.23 21.10
N SER A 173 4.64 -21.21 21.75
CA SER A 173 3.30 -21.33 22.31
C SER A 173 2.29 -20.83 21.27
N SER A 174 1.50 -21.77 20.76
CA SER A 174 0.27 -21.51 20.03
C SER A 174 -0.75 -20.77 20.91
N SER A 175 -1.16 -19.59 20.50
CA SER A 175 -2.46 -18.98 20.82
C SER A 175 -2.68 -17.86 19.80
N ALA A 176 -3.52 -18.02 18.78
CA ALA A 176 -4.98 -17.99 18.84
C ALA A 176 -5.52 -16.59 19.20
N TRP A 177 -5.81 -15.83 18.13
CA TRP A 177 -6.89 -14.87 17.91
C TRP A 177 -6.97 -13.54 18.69
N SER A 178 -7.42 -12.54 17.93
CA SER A 178 -8.08 -11.26 18.32
C SER A 178 -7.17 -10.04 18.45
#